data_AF-A0A5D0P002-F1
#
_entry.id   AF-A0A5D0P002-F1
#
_cell.length_a   1.000
_cell.length_b   1.000
_cell.length_c   1.000
_cell.angle_alpha   90.00
_cell.angle_beta   90.00
_cell.angle_gamma   90.00
#
_symmetry.space_group_name_H-M   'P 1'
#
loop_
_entity.id
_entity.type
_entity.pdbx_description
1 polymer ?
#
loop_
_entity_poly.entity_id
_entity_poly.type
_entity_poly.pdbx_seq_one_letter_code
_entity_poly.pdbx_strand_id
1 'polypeptide(L)'
;MGRAGWYGVRCVFRWVHEGRQVYEETVTVWRAESFEEALQKAEVGAFEYAAECDGQYLEFAQAYFIGEDEVIGEGAEVFSLMRESELGGRDYVTRYFDTGDERQGAW
;
A
#
# COMPACT_ATOMS: atom_id res chain seq x y z
N MET A 1 -2.01 20.12 11.16
CA MET A 1 -3.47 20.34 11.12
C MET A 1 -4.05 19.12 10.41
N GLY A 2 -4.83 18.30 11.12
CA GLY A 2 -5.43 17.08 10.56
C GLY A 2 -6.52 17.41 9.55
N ARG A 3 -6.77 16.51 8.61
CA ARG A 3 -7.84 16.63 7.62
C ARG A 3 -8.75 15.41 7.77
N ALA A 4 -9.93 15.56 8.37
CA ALA A 4 -10.81 14.41 8.54
C ALA A 4 -11.31 13.93 7.17
N GLY A 5 -11.10 12.65 6.86
CA GLY A 5 -11.54 12.08 5.59
C GLY A 5 -11.19 10.61 5.44
N TRP A 6 -11.18 10.16 4.20
CA TRP A 6 -10.67 8.88 3.77
C TRP A 6 -9.20 8.98 3.38
N TYR A 7 -8.44 7.98 3.79
CA TYR A 7 -7.02 7.86 3.53
C TYR A 7 -6.72 6.48 2.94
N GLY A 8 -5.98 6.42 1.85
CA GLY A 8 -5.36 5.19 1.41
C GLY A 8 -3.97 5.08 2.03
N VAL A 9 -3.59 3.92 2.54
CA VAL A 9 -2.28 3.69 3.14
C VAL A 9 -1.64 2.48 2.48
N ARG A 10 -0.50 2.73 1.83
CA ARG A 10 0.34 1.69 1.24
C ARG A 10 1.30 1.13 2.27
N CYS A 11 1.28 -0.18 2.47
CA CYS A 11 2.22 -0.90 3.35
C CYS A 11 3.05 -1.93 2.55
N VAL A 12 4.22 -2.28 3.07
CA VAL A 12 5.09 -3.31 2.46
C VAL A 12 5.35 -4.46 3.43
N PHE A 13 5.22 -5.67 2.93
CA PHE A 13 5.40 -6.91 3.66
C PHE A 13 6.46 -7.79 3.02
N ARG A 14 7.03 -8.69 3.82
CA ARG A 14 7.90 -9.77 3.37
C ARG A 14 7.33 -11.10 3.83
N TRP A 15 7.22 -12.02 2.88
CA TRP A 15 6.76 -13.40 3.08
C TRP A 15 7.87 -14.38 2.73
N VAL A 16 7.83 -15.56 3.33
CA VAL A 16 8.64 -16.70 2.92
C VAL A 16 7.71 -17.77 2.34
N HIS A 17 7.84 -18.03 1.04
CA HIS A 17 7.03 -19.04 0.36
C HIS A 17 7.96 -20.02 -0.38
N GLU A 18 7.89 -21.30 -0.03
CA GLU A 18 8.75 -22.35 -0.60
C GLU A 18 10.25 -22.00 -0.56
N GLY A 19 10.69 -21.37 0.54
CA GLY A 19 12.08 -20.95 0.74
C GLY A 19 12.50 -19.70 -0.05
N ARG A 20 11.58 -19.05 -0.79
CA ARG A 20 11.83 -17.80 -1.51
C ARG A 20 11.23 -16.61 -0.75
N GLN A 21 11.93 -15.48 -0.80
CA GLN A 21 11.43 -14.20 -0.29
C GLN A 21 10.44 -13.62 -1.31
N VAL A 22 9.27 -13.20 -0.84
CA VAL A 22 8.25 -12.52 -1.65
C VAL A 22 7.90 -11.23 -0.96
N TYR A 23 7.83 -10.13 -1.70
CA TYR A 23 7.45 -8.83 -1.18
C TYR A 23 6.07 -8.46 -1.70
N GLU A 24 5.21 -7.99 -0.81
CA GLU A 24 3.85 -7.55 -1.14
C GLU A 24 3.70 -6.07 -0.82
N GLU A 25 3.12 -5.32 -1.76
CA GLU A 25 2.64 -3.97 -1.53
C GLU A 25 1.11 -4.02 -1.44
N THR A 26 0.53 -3.59 -0.32
CA THR A 26 -0.93 -3.48 -0.16
C THR A 26 -1.35 -2.05 0.00
N VAL A 27 -2.55 -1.70 -0.47
CA VAL A 27 -3.19 -0.41 -0.18
C VAL A 27 -4.50 -0.67 0.55
N THR A 28 -4.61 -0.17 1.77
CA THR A 28 -5.81 -0.25 2.60
C THR A 28 -6.44 1.12 2.75
N VAL A 29 -7.76 1.19 2.96
CA VAL A 29 -8.49 2.46 3.05
C VAL A 29 -9.07 2.64 4.45
N TRP A 30 -8.84 3.81 5.04
CA TRP A 30 -9.15 4.13 6.42
C TRP A 30 -9.88 5.46 6.55
N ARG A 31 -10.92 5.50 7.38
CA ARG A 31 -11.48 6.76 7.85
C ARG A 31 -10.66 7.25 9.05
N ALA A 32 -10.17 8.49 8.99
CA ALA A 32 -9.35 9.08 10.04
C ALA A 32 -9.52 10.62 10.09
N GLU A 33 -9.11 11.22 11.20
CA GLU A 33 -9.04 12.66 11.44
C GLU A 33 -7.73 13.29 10.96
N SER A 34 -6.71 12.46 10.69
CA SER A 34 -5.39 12.91 10.24
C SER A 34 -4.60 11.81 9.52
N PHE A 35 -3.52 12.21 8.82
CA PHE A 35 -2.52 11.29 8.28
C PHE A 35 -1.90 10.40 9.36
N GLU A 36 -1.61 10.96 10.53
CA GLU A 36 -0.98 10.22 11.64
C GLU A 36 -1.91 9.11 12.15
N GLU A 37 -3.19 9.41 12.37
CA GLU A 37 -4.17 8.40 12.77
C GLU A 37 -4.38 7.34 11.67
N ALA A 38 -4.42 7.74 10.40
CA ALA A 38 -4.52 6.80 9.28
C ALA A 38 -3.33 5.83 9.23
N LEU A 39 -2.11 6.34 9.41
CA LEU A 39 -0.89 5.54 9.48
C LEU A 39 -0.96 4.58 10.68
N GLN A 40 -1.29 5.08 11.88
CA GLN A 40 -1.41 4.23 13.08
C GLN A 40 -2.41 3.08 12.88
N LYS A 41 -3.59 3.36 12.32
CA LYS A 41 -4.60 2.33 12.00
C LYS A 41 -4.06 1.29 11.02
N ALA A 42 -3.43 1.75 9.95
CA ALA A 42 -2.86 0.88 8.93
C ALA A 42 -1.71 0.02 9.46
N GLU A 43 -0.85 0.58 10.31
CA GLU A 43 0.28 -0.13 10.91
C GLU A 43 -0.18 -1.20 11.89
N VAL A 44 -1.17 -0.91 12.74
CA VAL A 44 -1.77 -1.92 13.63
C VAL A 44 -2.30 -3.10 12.81
N GLY A 45 -3.12 -2.83 11.79
CA GLY A 45 -3.64 -3.88 10.91
C GLY A 45 -2.55 -4.62 10.13
N ALA A 46 -1.48 -3.93 9.73
CA ALA A 46 -0.34 -4.54 9.05
C ALA A 46 0.45 -5.50 9.98
N PHE A 47 0.69 -5.10 11.22
CA PHE A 47 1.34 -5.98 12.21
C PHE A 47 0.48 -7.22 12.50
N GLU A 48 -0.83 -7.05 12.66
CA GLU A 48 -1.78 -8.16 12.87
C GLU A 48 -1.79 -9.11 11.66
N TYR A 49 -1.96 -8.58 10.44
CA TYR A 49 -1.96 -9.37 9.21
C TYR A 49 -0.64 -10.15 9.00
N ALA A 50 0.50 -9.50 9.20
CA ALA A 50 1.80 -10.16 9.09
C ALA A 50 1.95 -11.29 10.13
N ALA A 51 1.52 -11.08 11.37
CA ALA A 51 1.60 -12.09 12.42
C ALA A 51 0.69 -13.30 12.15
N GLU A 52 -0.53 -13.07 11.65
CA GLU A 52 -1.48 -14.14 11.32
C GLU A 52 -1.02 -15.02 10.15
N CYS A 53 -0.24 -14.45 9.23
CA CYS A 53 0.22 -15.11 8.02
C CYS A 53 1.70 -15.54 8.06
N ASP A 54 2.32 -15.60 9.25
CA ASP A 54 3.73 -15.95 9.46
C ASP A 54 4.71 -15.12 8.59
N GLY A 55 4.39 -13.85 8.37
CA GLY A 55 5.19 -12.90 7.61
C GLY A 55 5.79 -11.78 8.45
N GLN A 56 6.32 -10.77 7.75
CA GLN A 56 6.87 -9.58 8.37
C GLN A 56 6.33 -8.32 7.70
N TYR A 57 5.69 -7.45 8.48
CA TYR A 57 5.49 -6.05 8.10
C TYR A 57 6.83 -5.30 8.17
N LEU A 58 7.21 -4.60 7.09
CA LEU A 58 8.53 -3.96 6.96
C LEU A 58 8.59 -2.53 7.53
N GLU A 59 7.63 -2.15 8.37
CA GLU A 59 7.60 -0.82 9.01
C GLU A 59 7.65 0.34 7.99
N PHE A 60 7.09 0.09 6.80
CA PHE A 60 6.91 1.09 5.76
C PHE A 60 5.41 1.31 5.56
N ALA A 61 4.95 2.53 5.85
CA ALA A 61 3.61 3.00 5.55
C ALA A 61 3.67 4.34 4.81
N GLN A 62 2.88 4.48 3.74
CA GLN A 62 2.73 5.71 2.99
C GLN A 62 1.25 6.05 2.81
N ALA A 63 0.82 7.15 3.41
CA ALA A 63 -0.56 7.59 3.36
C ALA A 63 -0.82 8.61 2.24
N TYR A 64 -2.02 8.52 1.66
CA TYR A 64 -2.57 9.41 0.64
C TYR A 64 -3.97 9.86 1.09
N PHE A 65 -4.28 11.15 0.95
CA PHE A 65 -5.59 11.68 1.30
C PHE A 65 -6.55 11.59 0.11
N ILE A 66 -7.62 10.81 0.27
CA ILE A 66 -8.60 10.53 -0.79
C ILE A 66 -9.63 11.66 -0.90
N GLY A 67 -10.19 12.09 0.24
CA GLY A 67 -11.30 13.03 0.23
C GLY A 67 -12.01 13.14 1.58
N GLU A 68 -12.81 14.20 1.74
CA GLU A 68 -13.61 14.43 2.95
C GLU A 68 -15.03 13.83 2.84
N ASP A 69 -15.42 13.44 1.63
CA ASP A 69 -16.75 12.93 1.33
C ASP A 69 -17.11 11.73 2.21
N GLU A 70 -18.40 11.60 2.51
CA GLU A 70 -18.90 10.50 3.33
C GLU A 70 -18.62 9.14 2.69
N VAL A 71 -18.77 9.06 1.36
CA VAL A 71 -18.59 7.84 0.56
C VAL A 71 -17.52 8.06 -0.50
N ILE A 72 -16.68 7.04 -0.73
CA ILE A 72 -15.71 7.03 -1.82
C ILE A 72 -16.46 6.73 -3.12
N GLY A 73 -16.48 7.71 -4.02
CA GLY A 73 -17.13 7.61 -5.32
C GLY A 73 -16.37 6.75 -6.33
N GLU A 74 -17.05 6.40 -7.42
CA GLU A 74 -16.43 5.76 -8.58
C GLU A 74 -15.32 6.65 -9.15
N GLY A 75 -14.17 6.05 -9.47
CA GLY A 75 -13.01 6.77 -10.02
C GLY A 75 -12.21 7.55 -8.98
N ALA A 76 -12.55 7.48 -7.69
CA ALA A 76 -11.73 8.08 -6.64
C ALA A 76 -10.33 7.44 -6.60
N GLU A 77 -9.29 8.27 -6.69
CA GLU A 77 -7.92 7.83 -6.53
C GLU A 77 -7.68 7.46 -5.06
N VAL A 78 -7.33 6.20 -4.80
CA VAL A 78 -7.06 5.72 -3.43
C VAL A 78 -5.58 5.80 -3.05
N PHE A 79 -4.69 5.90 -4.03
CA PHE A 79 -3.25 6.01 -3.83
C PHE A 79 -2.57 6.60 -5.08
N SER A 80 -1.53 7.40 -4.89
CA SER A 80 -0.70 7.94 -5.97
C SER A 80 0.76 8.04 -5.55
N LEU A 81 1.67 7.71 -6.47
CA LEU A 81 3.12 7.85 -6.28
C LEU A 81 3.73 8.45 -7.54
N MET A 82 4.40 9.59 -7.38
CA MET A 82 5.29 10.14 -8.40
C MET A 82 6.74 9.77 -8.07
N ARG A 83 7.50 9.36 -9.08
CA ARG A 83 8.91 9.00 -8.96
C ARG A 83 9.68 9.58 -10.14
N GLU A 84 10.77 10.26 -9.86
CA GLU A 84 11.72 10.67 -10.89
C GLU A 84 12.50 9.46 -11.41
N SER A 85 12.69 9.38 -12.73
CA SER A 85 13.45 8.30 -13.36
C SER A 85 14.06 8.75 -14.68
N GLU A 86 15.28 8.28 -14.94
CA GLU A 86 15.94 8.43 -16.24
C GLU A 86 15.57 7.31 -17.22
N LEU A 87 14.82 6.29 -16.76
CA LEU A 87 14.38 5.17 -17.60
C LEU A 87 13.30 5.61 -18.59
N GLY A 88 13.32 5.01 -19.79
CA GLY A 88 12.17 5.08 -20.70
C GLY A 88 10.97 4.32 -20.14
N GLY A 89 9.75 4.66 -20.61
CA GLY A 89 8.51 4.15 -20.01
C GLY A 89 8.39 2.62 -19.95
N ARG A 90 8.80 1.90 -21.00
CA ARG A 90 8.78 0.43 -21.00
C ARG A 90 9.73 -0.15 -19.97
N ASP A 91 10.97 0.35 -19.95
CA ASP A 91 12.00 -0.13 -19.03
C ASP A 91 11.61 0.18 -17.58
N TYR A 92 10.97 1.33 -17.33
CA TYR A 92 10.44 1.68 -16.01
C TYR A 92 9.37 0.67 -15.55
N VAL A 93 8.40 0.35 -16.41
CA VAL A 93 7.34 -0.62 -16.08
C VAL A 93 7.93 -2.00 -15.80
N THR A 94 8.78 -2.52 -16.68
CA THR A 94 9.42 -3.83 -16.48
C THR A 94 10.29 -3.86 -15.23
N ARG A 95 10.95 -2.74 -14.87
CA ARG A 95 11.86 -2.69 -13.73
C ARG A 95 11.16 -2.72 -12.36
N TYR A 96 9.92 -2.25 -12.29
CA TYR A 96 9.23 -2.02 -11.01
C TYR A 96 7.88 -2.73 -10.86
N PHE A 97 7.22 -3.13 -11.96
CA PHE A 97 5.82 -3.58 -11.89
C PHE A 97 5.51 -4.83 -12.73
N ASP A 98 6.16 -5.00 -13.88
CA ASP A 98 5.89 -6.09 -14.83
C ASP A 98 7.18 -6.85 -15.12
N THR A 99 7.73 -7.46 -14.07
CA THR A 99 8.96 -8.25 -14.13
C THR A 99 8.70 -9.66 -14.69
N GLY A 100 7.47 -10.15 -14.58
CA GLY A 100 7.04 -11.50 -14.96
C GLY A 100 7.02 -12.49 -13.78
N ASP A 101 7.46 -12.06 -12.59
CA ASP A 101 7.50 -12.87 -11.37
C ASP A 101 6.40 -12.47 -10.35
N GLU A 102 5.54 -11.50 -10.69
CA GLU A 102 4.46 -11.02 -9.84
C GLU A 102 3.40 -12.10 -9.56
N ARG A 103 2.92 -12.14 -8.31
CA ARG A 103 1.83 -13.01 -7.87
C ARG A 103 0.56 -12.19 -7.68
N GLN A 104 -0.13 -11.91 -8.78
CA GLN A 104 -1.32 -11.07 -8.81
C GLN A 104 -2.58 -11.87 -9.16
N GLY A 105 -3.73 -11.56 -8.53
CA GLY A 105 -5.02 -12.21 -8.76
C GLY A 105 -5.64 -12.83 -7.50
N ALA A 106 -6.91 -13.27 -7.60
CA ALA A 106 -7.61 -13.95 -6.51
C ALA A 106 -7.10 -15.38 -6.36
N TRP A 107 -6.41 -15.63 -5.24
CA TRP A 107 -6.04 -16.97 -4.78
C TRP A 107 -6.92 -17.35 -3.59
#